data_AF-W2SWF5-F1
#
_entry.id   AF-W2SWF5-F1
#
_cell.length_a   1.000
_cell.length_b   1.000
_cell.length_c   1.000
_cell.angle_alpha   90.00
_cell.angle_beta   90.00
_cell.angle_gamma   90.00
#
_symmetry.space_group_name_H-M   'P 1'
#
loop_
_entity.id
_entity.type
_entity.pdbx_description
1 polymer ?
#
loop_
_entity_poly.entity_id
_entity_poly.type
_entity_poly.pdbx_seq_one_letter_code
_entity_poly.pdbx_strand_id
1 'polypeptide(L)'
;VGLHNAGKSTVLCKLKSGDVEAVTRTTGFNVETVDYRDVSFTIWDIGGNQKVRHIWKHYYVNVKATIFVVDSSDNESVCEACKEILDLLAIPDLQG
;
A
#
# COMPACT_ATOMS: atom_id res chain seq x y z
N VAL A 1 -0.80 -0.67 -1.35
CA VAL A 1 -0.01 -1.91 -1.56
C VAL A 1 1.33 -1.58 -2.22
N GLY A 2 2.21 -2.57 -2.44
CA GLY A 2 3.58 -2.38 -2.94
C GLY A 2 4.60 -3.24 -2.20
N LEU A 3 5.81 -3.35 -2.74
CA LEU A 3 6.85 -4.26 -2.23
C LEU A 3 7.21 -3.99 -0.76
N HIS A 4 7.81 -4.99 -0.12
CA HIS A 4 8.37 -4.83 1.23
C HIS A 4 9.39 -3.68 1.23
N ASN A 5 9.42 -2.91 2.31
CA ASN A 5 10.31 -1.74 2.46
C ASN A 5 10.05 -0.55 1.51
N ALA A 6 9.05 -0.60 0.64
CA ALA A 6 8.78 0.49 -0.31
C ALA A 6 8.34 1.84 0.31
N GLY A 7 8.16 1.93 1.64
CA GLY A 7 7.75 3.18 2.32
C GLY A 7 6.23 3.38 2.50
N LYS A 8 5.40 2.35 2.28
CA LYS A 8 3.92 2.43 2.45
C LYS A 8 3.49 2.98 3.81
N SER A 9 3.99 2.40 4.89
CA SER A 9 3.65 2.79 6.26
C SER A 9 4.16 4.20 6.59
N THR A 10 5.28 4.60 6.00
CA THR A 10 5.84 5.96 6.09
C THR A 10 4.92 6.98 5.46
N VAL A 11 4.42 6.71 4.25
CA VAL A 11 3.43 7.57 3.58
C VAL A 11 2.16 7.68 4.41
N LEU A 12 1.64 6.56 4.94
CA LEU A 12 0.44 6.56 5.77
C LEU A 12 0.63 7.38 7.06
N CYS A 13 1.76 7.19 7.76
CA CYS A 13 2.07 7.92 8.98
C CYS A 13 2.16 9.44 8.72
N LYS A 14 2.82 9.82 7.62
CA LYS A 14 2.92 11.23 7.21
C LYS A 14 1.57 11.85 6.89
N LEU A 15 0.67 11.09 6.23
CA LEU A 15 -0.69 11.54 5.94
C LEU A 15 -1.54 11.69 7.21
N LYS A 16 -1.40 10.79 8.19
CA LYS A 16 -2.18 10.79 9.43
C LYS A 16 -1.73 11.87 10.41
N SER A 17 -0.44 11.93 10.72
CA SER A 17 0.08 12.72 11.85
C SER A 17 0.98 13.88 11.42
N GLY A 18 1.39 13.94 10.16
CA GLY A 18 2.41 14.90 9.71
C GLY A 18 3.84 14.53 10.14
N ASP A 19 4.03 13.50 10.96
CA ASP A 19 5.31 13.03 11.49
C ASP A 19 5.62 11.59 11.07
N VAL A 20 6.89 11.20 11.22
CA VAL A 20 7.42 9.90 10.74
C VAL A 20 8.06 9.06 11.85
N GLU A 21 8.05 9.55 13.09
CA GLU A 21 8.84 8.99 14.20
C GLU A 21 8.34 7.64 14.73
N ALA A 22 7.10 7.23 14.40
CA ALA A 22 6.46 6.04 14.97
C ALA A 22 6.18 4.91 13.96
N VAL A 23 6.88 4.87 12.82
CA VAL A 23 6.62 3.85 11.79
C VAL A 23 7.15 2.48 12.23
N THR A 24 6.23 1.60 12.63
CA THR A 24 6.54 0.19 12.94
C THR A 24 6.29 -0.68 11.72
N ARG A 25 7.10 -1.73 11.51
CA ARG A 25 6.93 -2.67 10.38
C ARG A 25 5.57 -3.38 10.45
N THR A 26 4.81 -3.32 9.37
CA THR A 26 3.53 -4.02 9.23
C THR A 26 3.75 -5.52 8.97
N THR A 27 3.48 -6.36 9.98
CA THR A 27 3.57 -7.84 9.87
C THR A 27 2.35 -8.45 9.16
N GLY A 28 1.18 -7.80 9.25
CA GLY A 28 -0.05 -8.22 8.58
C GLY A 28 -0.67 -7.05 7.81
N PHE A 29 -1.51 -6.28 8.48
CA PHE A 29 -2.11 -5.06 7.95
C PHE A 29 -2.26 -4.00 9.06
N ASN A 30 -2.36 -2.74 8.66
CA ASN A 30 -2.75 -1.61 9.50
C ASN A 30 -3.95 -0.91 8.86
N VAL A 31 -4.89 -0.44 9.67
CA VAL A 31 -6.07 0.30 9.20
C VAL A 31 -6.09 1.64 9.88
N GLU A 32 -6.15 2.70 9.07
CA GLU A 32 -6.12 4.06 9.58
C GLU A 32 -7.16 4.91 8.87
N THR A 33 -7.90 5.70 9.65
CA THR A 33 -8.75 6.75 9.10
C THR A 33 -7.95 8.05 9.12
N VAL A 34 -7.83 8.69 7.96
CA VAL A 34 -7.14 9.96 7.78
C VAL A 34 -8.15 11.00 7.35
N ASP A 35 -8.24 12.07 8.13
CA ASP A 35 -9.02 13.25 7.79
C ASP A 35 -8.11 14.27 7.10
N TYR A 36 -8.44 14.62 5.86
CA TYR A 36 -7.72 15.62 5.09
C TYR A 36 -8.69 16.61 4.48
N ARG A 37 -8.66 17.86 4.96
CA ARG A 37 -9.63 18.92 4.63
C ARG A 37 -11.04 18.44 4.97
N ASP A 38 -11.97 18.48 4.01
CA ASP A 38 -13.38 18.11 4.20
C ASP A 38 -13.68 16.65 3.80
N VAL A 39 -12.65 15.80 3.72
CA VAL A 39 -12.79 14.40 3.31
C VAL A 39 -12.07 13.47 4.29
N SER A 40 -12.74 12.38 4.65
CA SER A 40 -12.20 11.30 5.48
C SER A 40 -12.00 10.05 4.64
N PHE A 41 -10.83 9.43 4.74
CA PHE A 41 -10.49 8.21 4.00
C PHE A 41 -10.03 7.13 4.97
N THR A 42 -10.57 5.92 4.82
CA THR A 42 -10.03 4.72 5.48
C THR A 42 -8.99 4.07 4.59
N ILE A 43 -7.74 4.03 5.05
CA ILE A 43 -6.60 3.46 4.35
C ILE A 43 -6.22 2.13 4.98
N TRP A 44 -6.06 1.11 4.15
CA TRP A 44 -5.57 -0.22 4.53
C TRP A 44 -4.10 -0.35 4.07
N ASP A 45 -3.15 -0.28 5.00
CA ASP A 45 -1.74 -0.58 4.72
C ASP A 45 -1.49 -2.07 4.91
N ILE A 46 -1.14 -2.76 3.83
CA ILE A 46 -0.96 -4.22 3.82
C ILE A 46 0.52 -4.53 3.61
N GLY A 47 1.02 -5.52 4.36
CA GLY A 47 2.40 -5.98 4.27
C GLY A 47 2.82 -6.32 2.83
N GLY A 48 4.06 -5.96 2.48
CA GLY A 48 4.62 -6.16 1.13
C GLY A 48 5.53 -7.37 0.97
N ASN A 49 5.71 -8.16 2.03
CA ASN A 49 6.53 -9.37 1.97
C ASN A 49 5.89 -10.38 1.02
N GLN A 50 6.69 -11.01 0.16
CA GLN A 50 6.22 -11.97 -0.84
C GLN A 50 5.30 -13.05 -0.25
N LYS A 51 5.58 -13.51 0.98
CA LYS A 51 4.76 -14.52 1.68
C LYS A 51 3.31 -14.08 1.93
N VAL A 52 3.06 -12.77 2.06
CA VAL A 52 1.73 -12.23 2.38
C VAL A 52 1.05 -11.58 1.18
N ARG A 53 1.73 -11.34 0.04
CA ARG A 53 1.12 -10.64 -1.13
C ARG A 53 -0.13 -11.32 -1.68
N HIS A 54 -0.22 -12.64 -1.55
CA HIS A 54 -1.40 -13.40 -1.97
C HIS A 54 -2.71 -12.95 -1.28
N ILE A 55 -2.63 -12.28 -0.13
CA ILE A 55 -3.81 -11.77 0.58
C ILE A 55 -4.31 -10.44 0.04
N TRP A 56 -3.52 -9.69 -0.74
CA TRP A 56 -3.88 -8.35 -1.23
C TRP A 56 -5.22 -8.34 -1.95
N LYS A 57 -5.51 -9.40 -2.73
CA LYS A 57 -6.78 -9.59 -3.45
C LYS A 57 -8.03 -9.51 -2.57
N HIS A 58 -7.91 -9.85 -1.29
CA HIS A 58 -9.04 -9.81 -0.36
C HIS A 58 -9.40 -8.38 0.09
N TYR A 59 -8.55 -7.40 -0.20
CA TYR A 59 -8.69 -6.01 0.26
C TYR A 59 -8.98 -5.03 -0.89
N TYR A 60 -9.21 -5.51 -2.11
CA TYR A 60 -9.61 -4.65 -3.24
C TYR A 60 -11.13 -4.54 -3.40
N VAL A 61 -11.90 -5.41 -2.76
CA VAL A 61 -13.36 -5.35 -2.84
C VAL A 61 -13.84 -4.06 -2.17
N ASN A 62 -14.67 -3.30 -2.89
CA ASN A 62 -15.24 -2.02 -2.45
C ASN A 62 -14.23 -0.87 -2.19
N VAL A 63 -12.97 -0.99 -2.63
CA VAL A 63 -12.05 0.16 -2.55
C VAL A 63 -12.35 1.17 -3.65
N LYS A 64 -12.25 2.46 -3.33
CA LYS A 64 -12.43 3.55 -4.31
C LYS A 64 -11.16 3.84 -5.11
N ALA A 65 -10.01 3.57 -4.50
CA ALA A 65 -8.71 3.80 -5.10
C ALA A 65 -7.68 2.86 -4.45
N THR A 66 -6.65 2.52 -5.23
CA THR A 66 -5.50 1.75 -4.77
C THR A 66 -4.23 2.56 -4.99
N ILE A 67 -3.43 2.74 -3.94
CA ILE A 67 -2.11 3.36 -4.02
C ILE A 67 -1.06 2.25 -4.05
N PHE A 68 -0.27 2.20 -5.12
CA PHE A 68 0.89 1.32 -5.25
C PHE A 68 2.16 2.13 -5.01
N VAL A 69 2.95 1.78 -3.99
CA VAL A 69 4.17 2.50 -3.62
C VAL A 69 5.39 1.74 -4.12
N VAL A 70 6.30 2.45 -4.79
CA VAL A 70 7.56 1.94 -5.34
C VAL A 70 8.71 2.70 -4.70
N ASP A 71 9.73 1.98 -4.25
CA ASP A 71 11.00 2.60 -3.88
C ASP A 71 11.81 2.87 -5.15
N SER A 72 11.94 4.14 -5.52
CA SER A 72 12.69 4.54 -6.72
C SER A 72 14.21 4.42 -6.57
N SER A 73 14.72 4.22 -5.35
CA SER A 73 16.15 4.07 -5.09
C SER A 73 16.62 2.62 -5.19
N ASP A 74 15.69 1.66 -5.04
CA ASP A 74 15.96 0.23 -5.13
C ASP A 74 15.81 -0.28 -6.57
N ASN A 75 16.86 -0.07 -7.37
CA ASN A 75 16.91 -0.51 -8.76
C ASN A 75 16.80 -2.04 -8.93
N GLU A 76 17.15 -2.82 -7.90
CA GLU A 76 17.11 -4.28 -7.96
C GLU A 76 15.67 -4.80 -7.94
N SER A 77 14.78 -4.14 -7.20
CA SER A 77 13.38 -4.55 -7.05
C SER A 77 12.41 -3.93 -8.06
N VAL A 78 12.85 -2.99 -8.91
CA VAL A 78 11.99 -2.35 -9.94
C VAL A 78 11.33 -3.38 -10.85
N CYS A 79 12.07 -4.39 -11.32
CA CYS A 79 11.51 -5.44 -12.17
C CYS A 79 10.40 -6.24 -11.44
N GLU A 80 10.58 -6.51 -10.16
CA GLU A 80 9.58 -7.17 -9.31
C GLU A 80 8.36 -6.26 -9.11
N ALA A 81 8.57 -4.97 -8.84
CA ALA A 81 7.49 -4.00 -8.68
C ALA A 81 6.65 -3.85 -9.96
N CYS A 82 7.30 -3.83 -11.13
CA CYS A 82 6.63 -3.82 -12.43
C CYS A 82 5.78 -5.06 -12.65
N LYS A 83 6.26 -6.24 -12.27
CA LYS A 83 5.47 -7.47 -12.35
C LYS A 83 4.24 -7.39 -11.44
N GLU A 84 4.44 -7.01 -10.19
CA GLU A 84 3.36 -6.95 -9.18
C GLU A 84 2.28 -5.92 -9.54
N ILE A 85 2.65 -4.75 -10.09
CA ILE A 85 1.65 -3.77 -10.52
C ILE A 85 0.87 -4.24 -11.74
N LEU A 86 1.51 -4.96 -12.68
CA LEU A 86 0.81 -5.56 -13.82
C LEU A 86 -0.19 -6.64 -13.36
N ASP A 87 0.22 -7.51 -12.43
CA ASP A 87 -0.65 -8.52 -11.84
C ASP A 87 -1.83 -7.87 -11.08
N LEU A 88 -1.58 -6.73 -10.42
CA LEU A 88 -2.62 -5.94 -9.74
C LEU A 88 -3.63 -5.32 -10.72
N LEU A 89 -3.17 -4.76 -11.84
CA LEU A 89 -4.06 -4.16 -12.86
C LEU A 89 -4.92 -5.20 -13.60
N ALA A 90 -4.53 -6.48 -13.54
CA ALA A 90 -5.33 -7.58 -14.07
C ALA A 90 -6.52 -7.98 -13.15
N ILE A 91 -6.63 -7.39 -11.95
CA ILE A 91 -7.69 -7.73 -10.99
C ILE A 91 -9.02 -7.08 -11.44
N PRO A 92 -10.10 -7.87 -11.66
CA PRO A 92 -11.37 -7.35 -12.16
C PRO A 92 -11.98 -6.24 -11.29
N ASP A 93 -11.89 -6.37 -9.96
CA ASP A 93 -12.40 -5.37 -9.01
C ASP A 93 -11.74 -3.99 -9.14
N LEU A 94 -10.59 -3.91 -9.82
CA LEU A 94 -9.85 -2.66 -10.06
C LEU A 94 -10.01 -2.12 -11.49
N GLN A 95 -10.76 -2.80 -12.37
CA GLN A 95 -10.88 -2.44 -13.79
C GLN A 95 -11.98 -1.42 -14.10
N GLY A 96 -12.78 -1.02 -13.10
CA GLY A 96 -13.84 -0.01 -13.25
C GLY A 96 -15.16 -0.56 -13.75
#